data_AF-A0A4V1VEX4-F1
#
_entry.id   AF-A0A4V1VEX4-F1
#
_cell.length_a   1.000
_cell.length_b   1.000
_cell.length_c   1.000
_cell.angle_alpha   90.00
_cell.angle_beta   90.00
_cell.angle_gamma   90.00
#
_symmetry.space_group_name_H-M   'P 1'
#
loop_
_entity.id
_entity.type
_entity.pdbx_description
1 polymer ?
#
loop_
_entity_poly.entity_id
_entity_poly.type
_entity_poly.pdbx_seq_one_letter_code
_entity_poly.pdbx_strand_id
1 'polypeptide(L)' 'MEGSRKRLLVALALIAGGVLAFFAFLAVLGIDPDDRPLGLLEWIVAGVLIGPGFGYLIQWRRLKDRQPSTRSADDLR' A
#
# COMPACT_ATOMS: atom_id res chain seq x y z
N MET A 1 4.55 -19.21 6.56
CA MET A 1 3.75 -18.35 5.65
C MET A 1 3.05 -17.17 6.36
N GLU A 2 2.87 -17.19 7.69
CA GLU A 2 2.20 -16.12 8.45
C GLU A 2 2.85 -14.73 8.34
N GLY A 3 4.18 -14.63 8.34
CA GLY A 3 4.87 -13.33 8.24
C GLY A 3 4.59 -12.58 6.93
N SER A 4 4.38 -13.31 5.84
CA SER A 4 4.04 -12.74 4.53
C SER A 4 2.60 -12.21 4.53
N ARG A 5 1.64 -12.98 5.08
CA ARG A 5 0.24 -12.54 5.19
C ARG A 5 0.09 -11.33 6.12
N LYS A 6 0.83 -11.28 7.25
CA LYS A 6 0.85 -10.11 8.15
C LYS A 6 1.36 -8.85 7.46
N ARG A 7 2.45 -8.91 6.68
CA ARG A 7 2.95 -7.75 5.93
C ARG A 7 1.99 -7.26 4.85
N LEU A 8 1.31 -8.18 4.17
CA LEU A 8 0.27 -7.82 3.20
C LEU A 8 -0.89 -7.08 3.88
N LEU A 9 -1.34 -7.56 5.05
CA LEU A 9 -2.40 -6.89 5.81
C LEU A 9 -1.96 -5.50 6.30
N VAL A 10 -0.71 -5.34 6.73
CA VAL A 10 -0.16 -4.02 7.08
C VAL A 10 -0.13 -3.09 5.87
N ALA A 11 0.32 -3.56 4.70
CA ALA A 11 0.33 -2.77 3.48
C ALA A 11 -1.10 -2.30 3.11
N LEU A 12 -2.07 -3.24 3.17
CA LEU A 12 -3.46 -2.95 2.88
C LEU A 12 -4.06 -1.94 3.88
N ALA A 13 -3.78 -2.11 5.18
CA ALA A 13 -4.24 -1.21 6.22
C ALA A 13 -3.65 0.20 6.05
N LEU A 14 -2.38 0.32 5.65
CA LEU A 14 -1.75 1.61 5.36
C LEU A 14 -2.36 2.29 4.14
N ILE A 15 -2.66 1.54 3.08
CA ILE A 15 -3.32 2.09 1.88
C ILE A 15 -4.73 2.57 2.25
N ALA A 16 -5.54 1.71 2.88
CA ALA A 16 -6.90 2.04 3.28
C ALA A 16 -6.94 3.24 4.25
N GLY A 17 -6.04 3.23 5.24
CA GLY A 17 -5.89 4.33 6.19
C GLY A 17 -5.44 5.64 5.52
N GLY A 18 -4.49 5.58 4.59
CA GLY A 18 -4.04 6.73 3.82
C GLY A 18 -5.15 7.33 2.95
N VAL A 19 -5.97 6.49 2.33
CA VAL A 19 -7.14 6.94 1.55
C VAL A 19 -8.18 7.61 2.45
N LEU A 20 -8.54 6.97 3.57
CA LEU A 20 -9.48 7.56 4.53
C LEU A 20 -8.98 8.90 5.09
N ALA A 21 -7.70 8.97 5.46
CA ALA A 21 -7.07 10.19 5.94
C ALA A 21 -7.07 11.30 4.87
N PHE A 22 -6.87 10.95 3.60
CA PHE A 22 -6.92 11.90 2.50
C PHE A 22 -8.31 12.50 2.31
N PHE A 23 -9.36 11.66 2.30
CA PHE A 23 -10.74 12.17 2.23
C PHE A 23 -11.14 12.99 3.47
N ALA A 24 -10.70 12.60 4.66
CA ALA A 24 -10.89 13.40 5.86
C ALA A 24 -10.19 14.77 5.76
N PHE A 25 -8.97 14.80 5.21
CA PHE A 25 -8.24 16.04 4.95
C PHE A 25 -8.98 16.96 3.97
N LEU A 26 -9.51 16.42 2.86
CA LEU A 26 -10.33 17.19 1.92
C LEU A 26 -11.58 17.75 2.59
N ALA A 27 -12.28 16.92 3.38
CA ALA A 27 -13.49 17.32 4.10
C ALA A 27 -13.23 18.47 5.09
N VAL A 28 -12.13 18.40 5.85
CA VAL A 28 -11.74 19.46 6.80
C VAL A 28 -11.42 20.77 6.07
N LEU A 29 -10.85 20.69 4.87
CA LEU A 29 -10.53 21.87 4.05
C LEU A 29 -11.70 22.36 3.18
N GLY A 30 -12.86 21.69 3.24
CA GLY A 30 -14.00 22.02 2.39
C GLY A 30 -13.68 21.88 0.89
N ILE A 31 -12.74 21.00 0.54
CA ILE A 31 -12.41 20.70 -0.86
C ILE A 31 -13.31 19.57 -1.30
N ASP A 32 -14.29 19.89 -2.14
CA ASP A 32 -15.08 18.88 -2.83
C ASP A 32 -14.41 18.53 -4.18
N PRO A 33 -13.91 17.29 -4.35
CA PRO A 33 -13.33 16.84 -5.61
C PRO A 33 -14.35 16.71 -6.75
N ASP A 34 -15.64 16.64 -6.43
CA ASP A 34 -16.71 16.57 -7.44
C ASP A 34 -17.02 17.95 -8.03
N ASP A 35 -16.87 19.01 -7.24
CA ASP A 35 -17.08 20.40 -7.69
C ASP A 35 -15.88 20.98 -8.44
N ARG A 36 -14.66 20.65 -8.01
CA ARG A 36 -13.43 21.15 -8.64
C ARG A 36 -12.31 20.11 -8.65
N PRO A 37 -11.53 20.05 -9.75
CA PRO A 37 -10.44 19.09 -9.84
C PRO A 37 -9.38 19.34 -8.76
N LEU A 38 -8.82 18.25 -8.25
CA LEU A 38 -7.71 18.29 -7.30
C LEU A 38 -6.50 19.01 -7.91
N GLY A 39 -5.98 20.00 -7.18
CA GLY A 39 -4.77 20.71 -7.54
C GLY A 39 -3.50 19.93 -7.20
N LEU A 40 -2.36 20.52 -7.55
CA LEU A 40 -1.05 19.90 -7.35
C LEU A 40 -0.77 19.57 -5.88
N LEU A 41 -1.18 20.45 -4.94
CA LEU A 41 -0.94 20.23 -3.52
C LEU A 41 -1.76 19.06 -2.99
N GLU A 42 -3.02 18.95 -3.37
CA GLU A 42 -3.89 17.84 -2.98
C GLU A 42 -3.34 16.50 -3.50
N TRP A 43 -2.80 16.49 -4.74
CA TRP A 43 -2.12 15.32 -5.28
C TRP A 43 -0.85 14.96 -4.52
N ILE A 44 -0.06 15.95 -4.09
CA ILE A 44 1.13 15.72 -3.25
C ILE A 44 0.70 15.10 -1.91
N VAL A 45 -0.35 15.62 -1.28
CA VAL A 45 -0.87 15.11 -0.01
C VAL A 45 -1.38 13.68 -0.17
N ALA A 46 -2.13 13.39 -1.24
CA ALA A 46 -2.56 12.03 -1.57
C ALA A 46 -1.35 11.08 -1.72
N GLY A 47 -0.31 11.52 -2.42
CA GLY A 47 0.93 10.78 -2.59
C GLY A 47 1.64 10.47 -1.27
N VAL A 48 1.75 11.45 -0.37
CA VAL A 48 2.39 11.28 0.95
C VAL A 48 1.57 10.35 1.86
N LEU A 49 0.24 10.43 1.82
CA LEU A 49 -0.63 9.62 2.68
C LEU A 49 -0.72 8.16 2.21
N ILE A 50 -0.75 7.92 0.89
CA ILE A 50 -1.00 6.58 0.33
C ILE A 50 0.33 5.89 -0.06
N GLY A 51 1.34 6.66 -0.46
CA GLY A 51 2.63 6.17 -0.95
C GLY A 51 3.35 5.17 -0.04
N PRO A 52 3.42 5.40 1.30
CA PRO A 52 4.03 4.44 2.23
C PRO A 52 3.39 3.05 2.19
N GLY A 53 2.06 2.97 2.00
CA GLY A 53 1.33 1.71 1.87
C GLY A 53 1.74 0.92 0.62
N PHE A 54 1.92 1.60 -0.52
CA PHE A 54 2.45 0.99 -1.74
C PHE A 54 3.92 0.55 -1.58
N GLY A 55 4.73 1.30 -0.84
CA GLY A 55 6.10 0.91 -0.50
C GLY A 55 6.16 -0.44 0.21
N TYR A 56 5.29 -0.62 1.21
CA TYR A 56 5.14 -1.90 1.93
C TYR A 56 4.68 -3.03 1.01
N LEU A 57 3.76 -2.75 0.08
CA LEU A 57 3.28 -3.72 -0.91
C LEU A 57 4.40 -4.21 -1.84
N ILE A 58 5.22 -3.29 -2.35
CA ILE A 58 6.37 -3.61 -3.21
C ILE A 58 7.40 -4.43 -2.44
N GLN A 59 7.70 -4.05 -1.19
CA GLN A 59 8.63 -4.80 -0.35
C GLN A 59 8.12 -6.23 -0.08
N TRP A 60 6.82 -6.38 0.19
CA TRP A 60 6.18 -7.69 0.35
C TRP A 60 6.33 -8.54 -0.91
N ARG A 61 6.04 -7.98 -2.09
CA ARG A 61 6.16 -8.70 -3.37
C ARG A 61 7.60 -9.19 -3.61
N ARG A 62 8.59 -8.32 -3.40
CA ARG A 62 10.02 -8.68 -3.53
C ARG A 62 10.43 -9.83 -2.62
N LEU A 63 9.89 -9.90 -1.41
CA LEU A 63 10.19 -10.98 -0.46
C LEU A 63 9.52 -12.29 -0.85
N LYS A 64 8.32 -12.23 -1.42
CA LYS A 64 7.60 -13.40 -1.94
C LYS A 64 8.33 -13.99 -3.15
N ASP A 65 8.79 -13.14 -4.07
CA ASP A 65 9.49 -13.57 -5.29
C ASP A 65 10.89 -14.16 -5.00
N ARG A 66 11.48 -13.81 -3.85
CA ARG A 66 12.80 -14.31 -3.40
C ARG A 66 12.75 -15.63 -2.63
N GLN A 67 11.58 -16.22 -2.35
CA GLN A 67 11.52 -17.57 -1.78
C GLN A 67 11.78 -18.59 -2.89
N PRO A 68 12.97 -19.23 -2.95
CA PRO A 68 13.19 -20.30 -3.90
C PRO A 68 12.29 -21.45 -3.48
N SER A 69 11.57 -22.04 -4.43
CA SER A 69 10.86 -23.29 -4.22
C SER A 69 11.86 -24.36 -3.77
N THR A 70 11.91 -24.61 -2.46
CA THR A 70 12.65 -25.70 -1.83
C THR A 70 11.91 -27.01 -2.10
N ARG A 71 11.71 -27.36 -3.38
CA ARG A 71 10.93 -28.53 -3.80
C ARG A 71 11.63 -29.41 -4.86
N SER A 72 12.96 -29.37 -4.94
CA SER A 72 13.71 -30.24 -5.88
C SER A 72 14.83 -31.05 -5.26
N ALA A 73 15.05 -30.99 -3.94
CA ALA A 73 16.15 -31.73 -3.31
C ALA A 73 15.78 -33.16 -2.84
N ASP A 74 14.48 -33.49 -2.76
CA ASP A 74 14.02 -34.83 -2.33
C ASP A 74 13.67 -35.77 -3.50
N ASP A 75 13.78 -35.33 -4.75
CA ASP A 75 13.44 -36.13 -5.95
C ASP A 75 14.64 -36.92 -6.52
N LEU A 76 15.75 -36.96 -5.78
CA LEU A 76 16.99 -37.64 -6.18
C LEU A 76 17.49 -38.65 -5.14
N ARG A 77 16.62 -39.15 -4.26
CA ARG A 77 16.94 -40.24 -3.33
C ARG A 77 16.02 -41.44 -3.49
#